data_AF-A0A970MF53-F1
#
_entry.id   AF-A0A970MF53-F1
#
_cell.length_a   1.000
_cell.length_b   1.000
_cell.length_c   1.000
_cell.angle_alpha   90.00
_cell.angle_beta   90.00
_cell.angle_gamma   90.00
#
_symmetry.space_group_name_H-M   'P 1'
#
loop_
_entity.id
_entity.type
_entity.pdbx_description
1 polymer ?
#
loop_
_entity_poly.entity_id
_entity_poly.type
_entity_poly.pdbx_seq_one_letter_code
_entity_poly.pdbx_strand_id
1 'polypeptide(L)' 'PFIIHDKKRNISAVYDGQEMVLTDEAPKIPADRTSSEDEYVALWKEFFHTIAIEERKNPKTQMKFMPRRYWKNLTELQD' A
#
# COMPACT_ATOMS: atom_id res chain seq x y z
N PRO A 1 -4.20 -15.10 1.04
CA PRO A 1 -5.17 -14.47 1.97
C PRO A 1 -5.02 -12.94 1.88
N PHE A 2 -6.11 -12.19 2.04
CA PHE A 2 -6.07 -10.72 2.09
C PHE A 2 -7.26 -10.15 2.87
N ILE A 3 -7.17 -8.87 3.22
CA ILE A 3 -8.26 -8.11 3.83
C ILE A 3 -8.43 -6.79 3.05
N ILE A 4 -9.67 -6.43 2.72
CA ILE A 4 -10.03 -5.11 2.17
C ILE A 4 -10.97 -4.44 3.16
N HIS A 5 -10.62 -3.24 3.63
CA HIS A 5 -11.40 -2.54 4.64
C HIS A 5 -11.84 -1.14 4.16
N ASP A 6 -13.15 -0.92 4.10
CA ASP A 6 -13.76 0.40 3.91
C ASP A 6 -13.87 1.11 5.28
N LYS A 7 -12.88 1.96 5.58
CA LYS A 7 -12.82 2.73 6.83
C LYS A 7 -14.04 3.62 7.07
N LYS A 8 -14.73 4.11 6.02
CA LYS A 8 -15.86 5.04 6.18
C LYS A 8 -17.11 4.31 6.62
N ARG A 9 -17.35 3.13 6.03
CA ARG A 9 -18.53 2.30 6.33
C ARG A 9 -18.27 1.28 7.44
N ASN A 10 -17.02 1.11 7.84
CA ASN A 10 -16.56 0.08 8.76
C ASN A 10 -16.98 -1.32 8.29
N ILE A 11 -16.70 -1.64 7.02
CA ILE A 11 -16.98 -2.96 6.43
C ILE A 11 -15.66 -3.54 5.92
N SER A 12 -15.45 -4.82 6.18
CA SER A 12 -14.25 -5.57 5.83
C SER A 12 -14.63 -6.81 5.02
N ALA A 13 -13.94 -7.02 3.91
CA ALA A 13 -13.91 -8.31 3.21
C ALA A 13 -12.65 -9.06 3.63
N VAL A 14 -12.83 -10.26 4.19
CA VAL A 14 -11.73 -11.12 4.65
C VAL A 14 -11.70 -12.37 3.78
N TYR A 15 -10.55 -12.64 3.18
CA TYR A 15 -10.32 -13.82 2.33
C TYR A 15 -9.17 -14.65 2.88
N ASP A 16 -9.44 -15.92 3.21
CA ASP A 16 -8.44 -16.83 3.79
C ASP A 16 -7.63 -17.61 2.74
N GLY A 17 -8.04 -17.56 1.47
CA GLY A 17 -7.46 -18.37 0.40
C GLY A 17 -8.44 -19.39 -0.20
N GLN A 18 -9.60 -19.57 0.42
CA GLN A 18 -10.66 -20.48 -0.02
C GLN A 18 -12.01 -19.75 -0.07
N GLU A 19 -12.37 -19.04 1.00
CA GLU A 19 -13.66 -18.38 1.14
C GLU A 19 -13.52 -16.90 1.51
N MET A 20 -14.54 -16.11 1.16
CA MET A 20 -14.60 -14.69 1.47
C MET A 20 -15.81 -14.39 2.37
N VAL A 21 -15.56 -13.70 3.46
CA VAL A 21 -16.60 -13.25 4.41
C VAL A 21 -16.62 -11.73 4.48
N LEU A 22 -17.83 -11.15 4.50
CA LEU A 22 -18.05 -9.74 4.79
C LEU A 22 -18.41 -9.58 6.28
N THR A 23 -17.71 -8.68 6.95
CA THR A 23 -17.92 -8.36 8.37
C THR A 23 -17.90 -6.85 8.58
N ASP A 24 -18.58 -6.37 9.61
CA ASP A 24 -18.51 -4.99 10.10
C ASP A 24 -17.44 -4.80 11.20
N GLU A 25 -16.67 -5.85 11.50
CA GLU A 25 -15.52 -5.74 12.38
C GLU A 25 -14.33 -5.08 11.69
N ALA A 26 -13.70 -4.14 12.41
CA ALA A 26 -12.43 -3.57 11.99
C ALA A 26 -11.34 -4.65 12.05
N PRO A 27 -10.51 -4.79 11.01
CA PRO A 27 -9.49 -5.82 11.00
C PRO A 27 -8.42 -5.48 12.03
N LYS A 28 -8.09 -6.46 12.88
CA LYS A 28 -7.00 -6.37 13.85
C LYS A 28 -5.68 -6.65 13.14
N ILE A 29 -5.24 -5.69 12.33
CA ILE A 29 -3.92 -5.73 11.71
C ILE A 29 -2.92 -5.24 12.76
N PRO A 30 -1.86 -6.00 13.07
CA PRO A 30 -0.77 -5.52 13.93
C PRO A 30 -0.29 -4.15 13.44
N ALA A 31 -0.18 -3.19 14.35
CA ALA A 31 0.33 -1.86 14.00
C ALA A 31 1.83 -1.90 13.65
N ASP A 32 2.53 -2.91 14.16
CA ASP A 32 3.96 -3.07 14.00
C ASP A 32 4.23 -3.76 12.67
N ARG A 33 5.03 -3.10 11.82
CA ARG A 33 5.63 -3.74 10.66
C ARG A 33 6.49 -4.89 11.12
N THR A 34 6.34 -6.03 10.46
CA THR A 34 7.27 -7.15 10.68
C THR A 34 8.61 -6.85 10.03
N SER A 35 9.71 -7.37 10.58
CA SER A 35 11.05 -7.16 10.01
C SER A 35 11.16 -7.61 8.54
N SER A 36 10.36 -8.61 8.15
CA SER A 36 10.24 -9.06 6.75
C SER A 36 9.54 -8.04 5.85
N GLU A 37 8.53 -7.32 6.35
CA GLU A 37 7.87 -6.26 5.57
C GLU A 37 8.82 -5.12 5.24
N ASP A 38 9.72 -4.77 6.17
CA ASP A 38 10.73 -3.74 5.95
C ASP A 38 11.75 -4.14 4.87
N GLU A 39 12.13 -5.42 4.79
CA GLU A 39 13.01 -5.93 3.74
C GLU A 39 12.36 -5.80 2.34
N TYR A 40 11.09 -6.22 2.21
CA TYR A 40 10.37 -6.07 0.94
C TYR A 40 10.15 -4.61 0.56
N VAL A 41 9.92 -3.72 1.54
CA VAL A 41 9.83 -2.28 1.30
C VAL A 41 11.17 -1.74 0.77
N ALA A 42 12.29 -2.16 1.34
CA ALA A 42 13.62 -1.76 0.86
C ALA A 42 13.86 -2.22 -0.59
N LEU A 43 13.57 -3.48 -0.91
CA LEU A 43 13.67 -4.03 -2.26
C LEU A 43 12.77 -3.29 -3.26
N TRP A 44 11.54 -2.95 -2.85
CA TRP A 44 10.64 -2.15 -3.68
C TRP A 44 11.17 -0.74 -3.94
N LYS A 45 11.67 -0.06 -2.89
CA LYS A 45 12.28 1.26 -3.00
C LYS A 45 13.48 1.25 -3.96
N GLU A 46 14.34 0.24 -3.84
CA GLU A 46 15.48 0.05 -4.73
C GLU A 46 15.02 -0.16 -6.17
N PHE A 47 14.14 -1.14 -6.43
CA PHE A 47 13.58 -1.41 -7.74
C PHE A 47 12.98 -0.15 -8.38
N PHE A 48 12.14 0.59 -7.63
CA PHE A 48 11.49 1.80 -8.09
C PHE A 48 12.49 2.88 -8.53
N HIS A 49 13.57 3.07 -7.76
CA HIS A 49 14.63 4.02 -8.10
C HIS A 49 15.49 3.56 -9.27
N THR A 50 15.85 2.27 -9.32
CA THR A 50 16.74 1.72 -10.35
C THR A 50 16.12 1.76 -11.74
N ILE A 51 14.80 1.50 -11.86
CA ILE A 51 14.13 1.54 -13.16
C ILE A 51 13.74 2.97 -13.60
N ALA A 52 13.81 3.94 -12.68
CA ALA A 52 13.43 5.31 -12.98
C ALA A 52 14.43 5.95 -13.94
N ILE A 53 13.93 6.58 -14.98
CA ILE A 53 14.73 7.39 -15.90
C ILE A 53 14.69 8.83 -15.37
N GLU A 54 15.83 9.30 -14.85
CA GLU A 54 15.96 10.59 -14.18
C GLU A 54 15.45 11.76 -15.04
N GLU A 55 15.78 11.77 -16.33
CA GLU A 55 15.38 12.82 -17.27
C GLU A 55 13.87 12.83 -17.55
N ARG A 56 13.16 11.74 -17.23
CA ARG A 56 11.69 11.64 -17.38
C ARG A 56 10.93 12.02 -16.11
N LYS A 57 11.61 12.39 -15.02
CA LYS A 57 10.95 12.81 -13.78
C LYS A 57 10.05 14.03 -14.03
N ASN A 58 8.75 13.85 -13.82
CA ASN A 58 7.77 14.90 -13.96
C ASN A 58 6.78 14.86 -12.77
N PRO A 59 7.07 15.62 -11.68
CA PRO A 59 6.26 15.61 -10.48
C PRO A 59 4.81 16.04 -10.70
N LYS A 60 4.56 16.97 -11.65
CA LYS A 60 3.20 17.43 -11.98
C LYS A 60 2.38 16.28 -12.59
N THR A 61 2.97 15.54 -13.50
CA THR A 61 2.34 14.39 -14.14
C THR A 61 2.14 13.24 -13.15
N GLN A 62 3.12 12.98 -12.29
CA GLN A 62 2.99 11.99 -11.21
C GLN A 62 1.84 12.35 -10.26
N MET A 63 1.70 13.62 -9.84
CA MET A 63 0.58 14.07 -9.02
C MET A 63 -0.77 13.97 -9.71
N LYS A 64 -0.82 14.11 -11.04
CA LYS A 64 -2.05 13.99 -11.84
C LYS A 64 -2.52 12.54 -11.93
N PHE A 65 -1.60 11.60 -12.18
CA PHE A 65 -1.93 10.16 -12.25
C PHE A 65 -2.06 9.50 -10.88
N MET A 66 -1.29 9.99 -9.89
CA MET A 66 -1.26 9.52 -8.52
C MET A 66 -1.55 10.69 -7.57
N PRO A 67 -2.84 10.98 -7.26
CA PRO A 67 -3.19 12.08 -6.38
C PRO A 67 -2.50 11.99 -5.01
N ARG A 68 -2.00 13.13 -4.51
CA ARG A 68 -1.24 13.23 -3.25
C ARG A 68 -1.91 12.58 -2.03
N ARG A 69 -3.25 12.54 -1.98
CA ARG A 69 -3.99 11.89 -0.87
C ARG A 69 -3.62 10.42 -0.65
N TYR A 70 -3.09 9.75 -1.68
CA TYR A 70 -2.68 8.36 -1.63
C TYR A 70 -1.21 8.17 -1.24
N TRP A 71 -0.38 9.21 -1.35
CA TRP A 71 1.07 9.08 -1.18
C TRP A 71 1.46 8.60 0.22
N LYS A 72 0.67 8.93 1.24
CA LYS A 72 0.85 8.40 2.60
C LYS A 72 0.81 6.87 2.69
N ASN A 73 0.22 6.20 1.70
CA ASN A 73 0.13 4.74 1.64
C ASN A 73 1.13 4.11 0.63
N LEU A 74 1.92 4.92 -0.07
CA LEU A 74 2.89 4.45 -1.08
C LEU A 74 4.27 4.29 -0.43
N THR A 75 4.80 3.09 -0.42
CA THR A 75 6.05 2.75 0.28
C THR A 75 7.27 3.39 -0.38
N GLU A 76 7.24 3.61 -1.70
CA GLU A 76 8.31 4.29 -2.44
C GLU A 76 8.39 5.80 -2.19
N LEU A 77 7.35 6.40 -1.59
CA LEU A 77 7.28 7.83 -1.25
C LEU A 77 7.34 8.10 0.26
N GLN A 78 7.46 7.05 1.07
CA GLN A 78 7.68 7.15 2.52
C GLN A 78 9.17 7.29 2.79
N ASP A 79 9.58 8.24 3.64
CA ASP A 79 10.97 8.35 4.11
C ASP A 79 11.35 7.12 4.96
#